data_AF-A0A838HP44-F1
#
_entry.id   AF-A0A838HP44-F1
#
_cell.length_a   1.000
_cell.length_b   1.000
_cell.length_c   1.000
_cell.angle_alpha   90.00
_cell.angle_beta   90.00
_cell.angle_gamma   90.00
#
_symmetry.space_group_name_H-M   'P 1'
#
loop_
_entity.id
_entity.type
_entity.pdbx_description
1 polymer ?
#
loop_
_entity_poly.entity_id
_entity_poly.type
_entity_poly.pdbx_seq_one_letter_code
_entity_poly.pdbx_strand_id
1 'polypeptide(L)' 'MATKTVQRVDTVTIRFAGDSGDGMQLTGDRFTSVTAKVGNDLATLPDFPAEIRAPAGSLPGVSGFQLHFA' A
#
# COMPACT_ATOMS: atom_id res chain seq x y z
N MET A 1 12.51 -7.68 -28.23
CA MET A 1 11.97 -7.56 -26.86
C MET A 1 10.67 -8.36 -26.81
N ALA A 2 10.46 -9.19 -25.80
CA ALA A 2 9.22 -9.93 -25.66
C ALA A 2 8.07 -8.98 -25.30
N THR A 3 6.93 -9.09 -25.99
CA THR A 3 5.74 -8.27 -25.72
C THR A 3 5.07 -8.76 -24.44
N LYS A 4 4.95 -7.89 -23.43
CA LYS A 4 4.25 -8.22 -22.18
C LYS A 4 2.74 -8.25 -22.44
N THR A 5 2.09 -9.36 -22.13
CA THR A 5 0.63 -9.45 -22.14
C THR A 5 0.06 -8.53 -21.06
N VAL A 6 -0.80 -7.59 -21.46
CA VAL A 6 -1.49 -6.67 -20.55
C VAL A 6 -2.93 -7.11 -20.42
N GLN A 7 -3.38 -7.33 -19.19
CA GLN A 7 -4.78 -7.63 -18.88
C GLN A 7 -5.43 -6.40 -18.26
N ARG A 8 -6.64 -6.07 -18.73
CA ARG A 8 -7.51 -5.09 -18.08
C ARG A 8 -8.28 -5.78 -16.95
N VAL A 9 -8.31 -5.16 -15.78
CA VAL A 9 -9.00 -5.64 -14.59
C VAL A 9 -9.92 -4.54 -14.08
N ASP A 10 -11.07 -4.93 -13.55
CA ASP A 10 -12.09 -3.98 -13.10
C ASP A 10 -11.76 -3.42 -11.71
N THR A 11 -11.13 -4.22 -10.85
CA THR A 11 -10.76 -3.80 -9.49
C THR A 11 -9.38 -4.32 -9.12
N VAL A 12 -8.63 -3.56 -8.33
CA VAL A 12 -7.29 -3.95 -7.85
C VAL A 12 -7.13 -3.62 -6.38
N THR A 13 -6.51 -4.53 -5.64
CA THR A 13 -6.04 -4.27 -4.28
C THR A 13 -4.52 -4.39 -4.24
N ILE A 14 -3.86 -3.37 -3.66
CA ILE A 14 -2.41 -3.31 -3.47
C ILE A 14 -2.13 -3.16 -1.98
N ARG A 15 -1.21 -3.96 -1.43
CA ARG A 15 -0.72 -3.82 -0.06
C ARG A 15 0.77 -3.48 -0.07
N PHE A 16 1.11 -2.34 0.50
CA PHE A 16 2.48 -1.99 0.87
C PHE A 16 2.75 -2.56 2.26
N ALA A 17 3.89 -3.23 2.44
CA ALA A 17 4.34 -3.74 3.73
C ALA A 17 5.84 -3.53 3.86
N GLY A 18 6.29 -3.16 5.06
CA GLY A 18 7.69 -2.85 5.34
C GLY A 18 7.89 -2.54 6.82
N ASP A 19 9.14 -2.34 7.24
CA ASP A 19 9.45 -2.04 8.63
C ASP A 19 8.83 -0.68 9.02
N SER A 20 8.41 -0.58 10.28
CA SER A 20 7.89 0.67 10.83
C SER A 20 8.95 1.76 10.72
N GLY A 21 8.60 2.87 10.09
CA GLY A 21 9.52 3.95 9.76
C GLY A 21 9.98 3.99 8.31
N ASP A 22 9.78 2.92 7.52
CA ASP A 22 10.14 2.89 6.09
C ASP A 22 9.15 3.65 5.20
N GLY A 23 8.07 4.18 5.78
CA GLY A 23 7.14 5.08 5.09
C GLY A 23 6.03 4.40 4.31
N MET A 24 5.53 3.24 4.76
CA MET A 24 4.37 2.58 4.14
C MET A 24 3.13 3.47 4.11
N GLN A 25 2.93 4.29 5.13
CA GLN A 25 1.80 5.21 5.24
C GLN A 25 1.98 6.41 4.30
N LEU A 26 3.18 6.99 4.25
CA LEU A 26 3.48 8.06 3.29
C LEU A 26 3.30 7.57 1.85
N THR A 27 3.77 6.37 1.54
CA THR A 27 3.57 5.72 0.23
C THR A 27 2.08 5.54 -0.07
N GLY A 28 1.34 4.99 0.89
CA GLY A 28 -0.11 4.80 0.80
C GLY A 28 -0.89 6.08 0.57
N ASP A 29 -0.59 7.14 1.32
CA ASP A 29 -1.24 8.44 1.21
C ASP A 29 -0.97 9.10 -0.15
N ARG A 30 0.26 9.00 -0.66
CA ARG A 30 0.61 9.51 -2.00
C ARG A 30 -0.15 8.76 -3.08
N PHE A 31 -0.22 7.43 -2.99
CA PHE A 31 -0.95 6.62 -3.95
C PHE A 31 -2.45 6.93 -3.92
N THR A 32 -3.02 7.00 -2.72
CA THR A 32 -4.43 7.38 -2.48
C THR A 32 -4.74 8.74 -3.11
N SER A 33 -3.90 9.75 -2.89
CA SER A 33 -4.09 11.08 -3.45
C SER A 33 -4.08 11.08 -4.98
N VAL A 34 -3.18 10.32 -5.60
CA VAL A 34 -3.11 10.20 -7.07
C VAL A 34 -4.33 9.45 -7.60
N THR A 35 -4.69 8.32 -7.00
CA THR A 35 -5.87 7.52 -7.38
C THR A 35 -7.16 8.33 -7.31
N ALA A 36 -7.36 9.12 -6.26
CA ALA A 36 -8.51 10.02 -6.15
C ALA A 36 -8.51 11.10 -7.24
N LYS A 37 -7.34 11.69 -7.54
CA LYS A 37 -7.21 12.75 -8.56
C LYS A 37 -7.50 12.26 -9.98
N VAL A 38 -7.22 10.99 -10.28
CA VAL A 38 -7.56 10.39 -11.58
C VAL A 38 -9.01 9.89 -11.66
N GLY A 39 -9.78 10.03 -10.58
CA GLY A 39 -11.22 9.77 -10.55
C GLY A 39 -11.62 8.32 -10.31
N ASN A 40 -10.73 7.47 -9.77
CA ASN A 40 -11.11 6.12 -9.36
C ASN A 40 -11.83 6.14 -8.01
N ASP A 41 -12.77 5.23 -7.84
CA ASP A 41 -13.30 4.93 -6.51
C ASP A 41 -12.21 4.20 -5.72
N LEU A 42 -12.12 4.48 -4.42
CA LEU A 42 -11.09 3.88 -3.60
C LEU A 42 -11.49 3.65 -2.15
N ALA A 43 -10.84 2.66 -1.53
CA ALA A 43 -10.89 2.42 -0.10
C ALA A 43 -9.46 2.15 0.42
N THR A 44 -9.15 2.69 1.60
CA THR A 44 -7.85 2.50 2.25
C THR A 44 -8.01 1.73 3.56
N LEU A 45 -6.98 0.96 3.89
CA LEU A 45 -6.86 0.27 5.18
C LEU A 45 -5.41 0.35 5.65
N PRO A 46 -5.03 1.37 6.44
CA PRO A 46 -3.72 1.45 7.05
C PRO A 46 -3.59 0.44 8.19
N ASP A 47 -2.39 -0.09 8.38
CA ASP A 47 -2.06 -1.11 9.36
C ASP A 47 -0.80 -0.67 10.13
N PHE A 48 -0.95 -0.48 11.44
CA PHE A 48 0.11 0.02 12.31
C PHE A 48 0.50 -1.07 13.31
N PRO A 49 1.80 -1.33 13.52
CA PRO A 49 2.24 -2.27 14.53
C PRO A 49 1.84 -1.79 15.94
N ALA A 50 1.63 -2.73 16.85
CA ALA A 50 1.32 -2.42 18.25
C ALA A 50 2.56 -1.85 18.99
N GLU A 51 3.75 -2.22 18.53
CA GLU A 51 5.02 -1.86 19.12
C GLU A 51 5.56 -0.54 18.55
N ILE A 52 5.78 0.44 19.44
CA ILE A 52 6.38 1.73 19.08
C ILE A 52 7.86 1.57 18.63
N ARG A 53 8.56 0.52 19.08
CA ARG A 53 9.96 0.24 18.72
C ARG A 53 10.28 -1.26 18.78
N ALA A 54 9.74 -2.01 17.83
CA ALA A 54 10.20 -3.38 17.62
C ALA A 54 11.64 -3.39 17.08
N PRO A 55 12.43 -4.45 17.32
CA PRO A 55 13.71 -4.64 16.64
C PRO A 55 13.53 -4.62 15.11
N ALA A 56 14.49 -4.03 14.39
CA ALA A 56 14.45 -3.97 12.92
C ALA A 56 14.41 -5.39 12.32
N GLY A 57 13.63 -5.57 11.25
CA GLY A 57 13.41 -6.87 10.60
C GLY A 57 12.57 -7.86 11.40
N SER A 58 11.89 -7.44 12.47
CA SER A 58 11.00 -8.30 13.25
C SER A 58 9.54 -8.14 12.84
N LEU A 59 8.77 -9.24 12.87
CA LEU A 59 7.34 -9.22 12.53
C LEU A 59 6.50 -8.21 13.32
N PRO A 60 6.71 -8.02 14.65
CA PRO A 60 5.97 -7.00 15.40
C PRO A 60 6.29 -5.56 14.95
N GLY A 61 7.40 -5.35 14.23
CA GLY A 61 7.79 -4.06 13.68
C GLY A 61 7.24 -3.78 12.29
N VAL A 62 6.53 -4.71 11.67
CA VAL A 62 6.03 -4.54 10.30
C VAL A 62 4.79 -3.66 10.30
N SER A 63 4.78 -2.67 9.42
CA SER A 63 3.62 -1.82 9.13
C SER A 63 3.08 -2.13 7.74
N GLY A 64 1.83 -1.73 7.49
CA GLY A 64 1.21 -1.93 6.20
C GLY A 64 0.29 -0.79 5.78
N PHE A 65 -0.01 -0.74 4.49
CA PHE A 65 -1.04 0.10 3.93
C PHE A 65 -1.68 -0.60 2.74
N GLN A 66 -2.99 -0.82 2.82
CA GLN A 66 -3.75 -1.40 1.73
C GLN A 66 -4.60 -0.33 1.04
N LEU A 67 -4.61 -0.37 -0.30
CA LEU A 67 -5.48 0.42 -1.14
C LEU A 67 -6.26 -0.51 -2.07
N HIS A 68 -7.56 -0.32 -2.14
CA HIS A 68 -8.44 -0.90 -3.13
C HIS A 68 -8.93 0.21 -4.05
N PHE A 69 -8.99 -0.03 -5.36
CA PHE A 69 -9.63 0.89 -6.30
C PHE A 69 -10.37 0.15 -7.41
N ALA A 70 -11.46 0.77 -7.84
CA ALA A 70 -12.46 0.29 -8.81
C ALA A 70 -12.86 1.43 -9.76
#